data_AF-A0A3M7TCU5-F1
#
_entry.id   AF-A0A3M7TCU5-F1
#
_cell.length_a   1.000
_cell.length_b   1.000
_cell.length_c   1.000
_cell.angle_alpha   90.00
_cell.angle_beta   90.00
_cell.angle_gamma   90.00
#
_symmetry.space_group_name_H-M   'P 1'
#
loop_
_entity.id
_entity.type
_entity.pdbx_description
1 polymer ?
#
loop_
_entity_poly.entity_id
_entity_poly.type
_entity_poly.pdbx_seq_one_letter_code
_entity_poly.pdbx_strand_id
1 'polypeptide(L)'
;METKDIVTLVGIIFTFLVGATGLFISLWNTRKTTFINAITSSRIKYIQDIRNSISEYCGLFYRYKILLDHDLTLSNEKLEVLKSIDKLKYQIMLFLNPEDNTWDNKIIALIEELRLKINENPEAQIKELITITQYLLKLEWEGAKLESRKGLVSNKEKRNLNKKYFKKYLNHKNEA
;
A
#
# COMPACT_ATOMS: atom_id res chain seq x y z
N MET A 1 -3.07 4.26 66.50
CA MET A 1 -3.87 3.58 65.47
C MET A 1 -4.04 2.15 65.89
N GLU A 2 -5.27 1.63 65.88
CA GLU A 2 -5.46 0.19 66.06
C GLU A 2 -4.87 -0.55 64.86
N THR A 3 -4.42 -1.78 65.05
CA THR A 3 -3.96 -2.65 63.96
C THR A 3 -5.00 -2.78 62.84
N LYS A 4 -6.28 -2.69 63.16
CA LYS A 4 -7.39 -2.69 62.20
C LYS A 4 -7.37 -1.50 61.26
N ASP A 5 -7.02 -0.30 61.74
CA ASP A 5 -6.95 0.94 60.93
C ASP A 5 -5.79 0.90 59.93
N ILE A 6 -4.68 0.27 60.33
CA ILE A 6 -3.51 0.09 59.46
C ILE A 6 -3.85 -0.90 58.34
N VAL A 7 -4.54 -1.99 58.67
CA VAL A 7 -4.96 -3.01 57.70
C VAL A 7 -5.96 -2.44 56.69
N THR A 8 -6.95 -1.65 57.14
CA THR A 8 -7.91 -1.01 56.24
C THR A 8 -7.25 0.04 55.33
N LEU A 9 -6.35 0.87 55.87
CA LEU A 9 -5.60 1.85 55.07
C LEU A 9 -4.74 1.19 54.00
N VAL A 10 -4.02 0.11 54.35
CA VAL A 10 -3.23 -0.68 53.40
C VAL A 10 -4.12 -1.27 52.30
N GLY A 11 -5.30 -1.79 52.66
CA GLY A 11 -6.27 -2.32 51.70
C GLY A 11 -6.78 -1.26 50.70
N ILE A 12 -7.04 -0.04 51.17
CA ILE A 12 -7.46 1.09 50.33
C ILE A 12 -6.34 1.49 49.37
N ILE A 13 -5.12 1.66 49.87
CA ILE A 13 -3.96 2.02 49.04
C ILE A 13 -3.70 0.94 47.99
N PHE A 14 -3.77 -0.33 48.38
CA PHE A 14 -3.56 -1.45 47.46
C PHE A 14 -4.63 -1.49 46.35
N THR A 15 -5.90 -1.33 46.72
CA THR A 15 -7.02 -1.28 45.74
C THR A 15 -6.85 -0.10 44.79
N PHE A 16 -6.43 1.06 45.30
CA PHE A 16 -6.16 2.24 44.48
C PHE A 16 -5.01 2.00 43.49
N LEU A 17 -3.90 1.39 43.93
CA LEU A 17 -2.76 1.06 43.05
C LEU A 17 -3.14 0.06 41.96
N VAL A 18 -3.92 -0.97 42.29
CA VAL A 18 -4.43 -1.94 41.31
C VAL A 18 -5.36 -1.24 40.29
N GLY A 19 -6.24 -0.36 40.75
CA GLY A 19 -7.10 0.44 39.86
C GLY A 19 -6.31 1.38 38.94
N ALA A 20 -5.33 2.09 39.51
CA ALA A 20 -4.49 3.04 38.78
C ALA A 20 -3.62 2.34 37.71
N THR A 21 -3.03 1.18 38.04
CA THR A 21 -2.26 0.38 37.08
C THR A 21 -3.14 -0.16 35.96
N GLY A 22 -4.35 -0.65 36.28
CA GLY A 22 -5.32 -1.09 35.28
C GLY A 22 -5.74 0.03 34.32
N LEU A 23 -6.04 1.22 34.84
CA LEU A 23 -6.36 2.40 34.03
C LEU A 23 -5.18 2.83 33.15
N PHE A 24 -3.96 2.86 33.70
CA PHE A 24 -2.76 3.21 32.94
C PHE A 24 -2.51 2.25 31.78
N ILE A 25 -2.59 0.94 32.03
CA ILE A 25 -2.43 -0.10 31.00
C ILE A 25 -3.54 0.01 29.95
N SER A 26 -4.79 0.25 30.36
CA SER A 26 -5.94 0.40 29.46
C SER A 26 -5.78 1.60 28.51
N LEU A 27 -5.41 2.76 29.05
CA LEU A 27 -5.16 3.97 28.25
C LEU A 27 -4.01 3.78 27.26
N TRP A 28 -2.92 3.15 27.71
CA TRP A 28 -1.77 2.84 26.87
C TRP A 28 -2.12 1.91 25.71
N ASN A 29 -2.86 0.83 26.00
CA ASN A 29 -3.31 -0.12 24.98
C ASN A 29 -4.29 0.53 24.00
N THR A 30 -5.19 1.38 24.48
CA THR A 30 -6.14 2.11 23.62
C THR A 30 -5.43 3.00 22.62
N ARG A 31 -4.46 3.81 23.06
CA ARG A 31 -3.66 4.67 22.15
C ARG A 31 -2.94 3.86 21.08
N LYS A 32 -2.33 2.73 21.46
CA LYS A 32 -1.66 1.82 20.52
C LYS A 32 -2.62 1.26 19.49
N THR A 33 -3.79 0.77 19.91
CA THR A 33 -4.80 0.22 19.01
C THR A 33 -5.31 1.27 18.03
N THR A 34 -5.60 2.49 18.49
CA THR A 34 -6.01 3.60 17.62
C THR A 34 -4.95 3.93 16.58
N PHE A 35 -3.69 3.98 16.97
CA PHE A 35 -2.57 4.23 16.04
C PHE A 35 -2.44 3.13 14.98
N ILE A 36 -2.51 1.86 15.38
CA ILE A 36 -2.43 0.70 14.45
C ILE A 36 -3.61 0.73 13.47
N ASN A 37 -4.83 1.01 13.96
CA ASN A 37 -6.03 1.09 13.13
C ASN A 37 -5.96 2.27 12.14
N ALA A 38 -5.39 3.40 12.55
CA ALA A 38 -5.16 4.55 11.67
C ALA A 38 -4.18 4.20 10.54
N ILE A 39 -3.04 3.57 10.86
CA ILE A 39 -2.08 3.11 9.84
C ILE A 39 -2.70 2.09 8.89
N THR A 40 -3.43 1.11 9.44
CA THR A 40 -4.08 0.07 8.63
C THR A 40 -5.08 0.68 7.65
N SER A 41 -5.89 1.64 8.12
CA SER A 41 -6.82 2.39 7.28
C SER A 41 -6.09 3.18 6.18
N SER A 42 -5.01 3.89 6.52
CA SER A 42 -4.19 4.61 5.55
C SER A 42 -3.58 3.68 4.49
N ARG A 43 -3.12 2.49 4.88
CA ARG A 43 -2.61 1.49 3.94
C ARG A 43 -3.70 0.96 3.01
N ILE A 44 -4.90 0.67 3.52
CA ILE A 44 -6.03 0.24 2.67
C ILE A 44 -6.39 1.33 1.67
N LYS A 45 -6.38 2.60 2.10
CA LYS A 45 -6.59 3.74 1.22
C LYS A 45 -5.51 3.82 0.14
N TYR A 46 -4.24 3.69 0.50
CA TYR A 46 -3.13 3.62 -0.45
C TYR A 46 -3.32 2.50 -1.49
N ILE A 47 -3.67 1.29 -1.06
CA ILE A 47 -3.97 0.13 -1.94
C ILE A 47 -5.08 0.48 -2.94
N GLN A 48 -6.12 1.20 -2.51
CA GLN A 48 -7.23 1.61 -3.37
C GLN A 48 -6.81 2.69 -4.35
N ASP A 49 -6.12 3.73 -3.88
CA ASP A 49 -5.70 4.87 -4.69
C ASP A 49 -4.74 4.42 -5.79
N ILE A 50 -3.71 3.61 -5.46
CA ILE A 50 -2.75 3.12 -6.46
C ILE A 50 -3.41 2.19 -7.49
N ARG A 51 -4.35 1.34 -7.05
CA ARG A 51 -5.10 0.45 -7.96
C ARG A 51 -5.93 1.26 -8.96
N ASN A 52 -6.62 2.30 -8.47
CA ASN A 52 -7.44 3.15 -9.32
C ASN A 52 -6.58 3.93 -10.31
N SER A 53 -5.48 4.54 -9.84
CA SER A 53 -4.57 5.30 -10.71
C SER A 53 -3.94 4.42 -11.79
N ILE A 54 -3.47 3.20 -11.45
CA ILE A 54 -2.90 2.27 -12.44
C ILE A 54 -3.98 1.77 -13.41
N SER A 55 -5.18 1.46 -12.92
CA SER A 55 -6.29 1.05 -13.79
C SER A 55 -6.66 2.14 -14.80
N GLU A 56 -6.75 3.39 -14.35
CA GLU A 56 -7.05 4.54 -15.22
C GLU A 56 -5.91 4.77 -16.22
N TYR A 57 -4.66 4.69 -15.76
CA TYR A 57 -3.47 4.82 -16.60
C TYR A 57 -3.49 3.80 -17.75
N CYS A 58 -3.70 2.52 -17.44
CA CYS A 58 -3.82 1.46 -18.44
C CYS A 58 -4.99 1.71 -19.42
N GLY A 59 -6.14 2.16 -18.91
CA GLY A 59 -7.31 2.48 -19.74
C GLY A 59 -7.06 3.61 -20.73
N LEU A 60 -6.33 4.65 -20.32
CA LEU A 60 -5.95 5.75 -21.21
C LEU A 60 -5.00 5.31 -22.32
N PHE A 61 -4.09 4.36 -22.07
CA PHE A 61 -3.24 3.81 -23.13
C PHE A 61 -4.05 3.07 -24.20
N TYR A 62 -5.04 2.26 -23.80
CA TYR A 62 -5.95 1.63 -24.75
C TYR A 62 -6.74 2.67 -25.55
N ARG A 63 -7.26 3.71 -24.89
CA ARG A 63 -7.95 4.80 -25.58
C ARG A 63 -7.04 5.53 -26.56
N TYR A 64 -5.79 5.80 -26.17
CA TYR A 64 -4.81 6.44 -27.04
C TYR A 64 -4.52 5.61 -28.29
N LYS A 65 -4.37 4.29 -28.15
CA LYS A 65 -4.20 3.36 -29.28
C LYS A 65 -5.38 3.43 -30.26
N ILE A 66 -6.61 3.37 -29.76
CA ILE A 66 -7.83 3.51 -30.59
C ILE A 66 -7.82 4.83 -31.37
N LEU A 67 -7.47 5.94 -30.72
CA LEU A 67 -7.37 7.25 -31.37
C LEU A 67 -6.26 7.30 -32.44
N LEU A 68 -5.19 6.51 -32.27
CA LEU A 68 -4.08 6.42 -33.21
C LEU A 68 -4.48 5.61 -34.46
N ASP A 69 -5.18 4.49 -34.28
CA ASP A 69 -5.64 3.62 -35.36
C ASP A 69 -6.70 4.29 -36.26
N HIS A 70 -7.51 5.20 -35.71
CA HIS A 70 -8.52 5.95 -36.46
C HIS A 70 -7.99 7.16 -37.26
N ASP A 71 -6.66 7.35 -37.31
CA ASP A 71 -5.97 8.45 -38.00
C ASP A 71 -6.58 9.84 -37.72
N LEU A 72 -7.05 10.04 -36.48
CA LEU A 72 -7.51 11.33 -35.99
C LEU A 72 -6.28 12.19 -35.72
N THR A 73 -5.73 12.78 -36.80
CA THR A 73 -4.64 13.74 -36.76
C THR A 73 -4.90 14.80 -35.68
N LEU A 74 -4.05 14.83 -34.66
CA LEU A 74 -3.94 15.84 -33.61
C LEU A 74 -5.28 16.45 -33.13
N SER A 75 -6.29 15.62 -32.87
CA SER A 75 -7.53 16.12 -32.27
C SER A 75 -7.26 16.65 -30.87
N ASN A 76 -8.01 17.69 -30.44
CA ASN A 76 -7.97 18.16 -29.05
C ASN A 76 -8.15 17.01 -28.06
N GLU A 77 -8.92 15.98 -28.41
CA GLU A 77 -9.12 14.78 -27.62
C GLU A 77 -7.83 13.97 -27.40
N LYS A 78 -7.00 13.77 -28.44
CA LYS A 78 -5.71 13.07 -28.31
C LYS A 78 -4.78 13.79 -27.34
N LEU A 79 -4.75 15.13 -27.40
CA LEU A 79 -3.94 15.95 -26.50
C LEU A 79 -4.42 15.83 -25.05
N GLU A 80 -5.73 15.81 -24.81
CA GLU A 80 -6.29 15.64 -23.47
C GLU A 80 -5.99 14.25 -22.89
N VAL A 81 -6.05 13.19 -23.71
CA VAL A 81 -5.63 11.85 -23.29
C VAL A 81 -4.14 11.83 -22.91
N LEU A 82 -3.27 12.45 -23.71
CA LEU A 82 -1.83 12.53 -23.42
C LEU A 82 -1.53 13.26 -22.11
N LYS A 83 -2.18 14.42 -21.88
CA LYS A 83 -2.07 15.16 -20.62
C LYS A 83 -2.51 14.31 -19.42
N SER A 84 -3.57 13.54 -19.60
CA SER A 84 -4.13 12.69 -18.54
C SER A 84 -3.20 11.51 -18.22
N ILE A 85 -2.58 10.91 -19.25
CA ILE A 85 -1.51 9.92 -19.10
C ILE A 85 -0.34 10.49 -18.31
N ASP A 86 0.14 11.69 -18.67
CA ASP A 86 1.27 12.32 -17.98
C ASP A 86 0.95 12.64 -16.52
N LYS A 87 -0.24 13.17 -16.26
CA LYS A 87 -0.72 13.42 -14.89
C LYS A 87 -0.72 12.14 -14.05
N LEU A 88 -1.29 11.06 -14.58
CA LEU A 88 -1.37 9.78 -13.88
C LEU A 88 0.01 9.14 -13.68
N LYS A 89 0.92 9.26 -14.67
CA LYS A 89 2.32 8.84 -14.50
C LYS A 89 2.91 9.46 -13.23
N TYR A 90 2.88 10.78 -13.11
CA TYR A 90 3.47 11.46 -11.95
C TYR A 90 2.72 11.15 -10.66
N GLN A 91 1.40 11.04 -10.70
CA GLN A 91 0.60 10.66 -9.55
C GLN A 91 0.98 9.27 -9.03
N ILE A 92 1.15 8.29 -9.91
CA ILE A 92 1.60 6.94 -9.52
C ILE A 92 3.03 6.98 -8.98
N MET A 93 3.94 7.70 -9.64
CA MET A 93 5.32 7.83 -9.15
C MET A 93 5.41 8.45 -7.74
N LEU A 94 4.52 9.38 -7.40
CA LEU A 94 4.46 9.99 -6.06
C LEU A 94 3.93 9.03 -4.97
N PHE A 95 3.22 7.96 -5.35
CA PHE A 95 2.83 6.90 -4.41
C PHE A 95 3.94 5.89 -4.14
N LEU A 96 4.97 5.86 -4.99
CA LEU A 96 5.99 4.83 -5.03
C LEU A 96 7.29 5.31 -4.40
N ASN A 97 8.00 4.41 -3.73
CA ASN A 97 9.31 4.71 -3.16
C ASN A 97 10.43 4.41 -4.18
N PRO A 98 11.19 5.43 -4.66
CA PRO A 98 12.28 5.21 -5.60
C PRO A 98 13.43 4.35 -5.04
N GLU A 99 13.61 4.33 -3.72
CA GLU A 99 14.65 3.52 -3.05
C GLU A 99 14.28 2.03 -2.92
N ASP A 100 13.03 1.65 -3.20
CA ASP A 100 12.64 0.24 -3.20
C ASP A 100 13.04 -0.46 -4.50
N ASN A 101 14.18 -1.13 -4.44
CA ASN A 101 14.73 -1.94 -5.53
C ASN A 101 13.91 -3.21 -5.86
N THR A 102 12.77 -3.45 -5.20
CA THR A 102 11.95 -4.65 -5.43
C THR A 102 10.72 -4.37 -6.28
N TRP A 103 9.73 -3.65 -5.76
CA TRP A 103 8.42 -3.49 -6.41
C TRP A 103 8.29 -2.13 -7.07
N ASP A 104 8.52 -1.07 -6.30
CA ASP A 104 8.18 0.29 -6.69
C ASP A 104 9.04 0.77 -7.85
N ASN A 105 10.35 0.53 -7.80
CA ASN A 105 11.27 0.91 -8.87
C ASN A 105 10.96 0.15 -10.18
N LYS A 106 10.52 -1.11 -10.10
CA LYS A 106 10.06 -1.86 -11.28
C LYS A 106 8.77 -1.28 -11.86
N ILE A 107 7.82 -0.88 -11.01
CA ILE A 107 6.58 -0.23 -11.46
C ILE A 107 6.90 1.11 -12.13
N ILE A 108 7.78 1.90 -11.54
CA ILE A 108 8.26 3.18 -12.12
C ILE A 108 8.87 2.93 -13.50
N ALA A 109 9.78 1.96 -13.62
CA ALA A 109 10.41 1.62 -14.89
C ALA A 109 9.39 1.22 -15.98
N LEU A 110 8.39 0.41 -15.63
CA LEU A 110 7.32 0.00 -16.56
C LEU A 110 6.45 1.18 -17.01
N ILE A 111 6.14 2.11 -16.10
CA ILE A 111 5.37 3.32 -16.42
C ILE A 111 6.17 4.24 -17.36
N GLU A 112 7.48 4.39 -17.11
CA GLU A 112 8.35 5.17 -17.98
C GLU A 112 8.49 4.53 -19.36
N GLU A 113 8.68 3.21 -19.42
CA GLU A 113 8.76 2.46 -20.67
C GLU A 113 7.45 2.57 -21.47
N LEU A 114 6.30 2.40 -20.84
CA LEU A 114 4.98 2.59 -21.46
C LEU A 114 4.86 3.98 -22.08
N ARG A 115 5.27 5.02 -21.34
CA ARG A 115 5.22 6.38 -21.87
C ARG A 115 6.17 6.61 -23.05
N LEU A 116 7.37 6.03 -23.02
CA LEU A 116 8.32 6.16 -24.13
C LEU A 116 7.82 5.43 -25.38
N LYS A 117 7.21 4.25 -25.20
CA LYS A 117 6.69 3.39 -26.27
C LYS A 117 5.22 3.62 -26.56
N ILE A 118 4.73 4.85 -26.39
CA ILE A 118 3.30 5.17 -26.49
C ILE A 118 2.69 4.92 -27.88
N ASN A 119 3.52 4.90 -28.93
CA ASN A 119 3.08 4.60 -30.29
C ASN A 119 3.22 3.10 -30.66
N GLU A 120 3.82 2.28 -29.79
CA GLU A 120 3.93 0.83 -29.97
C GLU A 120 2.74 0.11 -29.32
N ASN A 121 2.61 -1.20 -29.54
CA ASN A 121 1.57 -1.98 -28.87
C ASN A 121 1.87 -2.08 -27.36
N PRO A 122 1.06 -1.47 -26.46
CA PRO A 122 1.36 -1.44 -25.02
C PRO A 122 0.86 -2.68 -24.27
N GLU A 123 0.19 -3.62 -24.94
CA GLU A 123 -0.51 -4.75 -24.30
C GLU A 123 0.39 -5.61 -23.40
N ALA A 124 1.62 -5.90 -23.84
CA ALA A 124 2.55 -6.70 -23.07
C ALA A 124 2.99 -5.97 -21.79
N GLN A 125 3.36 -4.71 -21.91
CA GLN A 125 3.81 -3.88 -20.79
C GLN A 125 2.67 -3.54 -19.84
N ILE A 126 1.45 -3.31 -20.34
CA ILE A 126 0.25 -3.14 -19.51
C ILE A 126 -0.02 -4.42 -18.72
N LYS A 127 0.06 -5.59 -19.35
CA LYS A 127 -0.14 -6.88 -18.67
C LYS A 127 0.92 -7.09 -17.59
N GLU A 128 2.18 -6.74 -17.86
CA GLU A 128 3.25 -6.81 -16.86
C GLU A 128 3.00 -5.84 -15.70
N LEU A 129 2.63 -4.58 -16.00
CA LEU A 129 2.29 -3.56 -15.00
C LEU A 129 1.14 -4.00 -14.11
N ILE A 130 0.08 -4.59 -14.69
CA ILE A 130 -1.04 -5.15 -13.93
C ILE A 130 -0.55 -6.29 -13.04
N THR A 131 0.26 -7.20 -13.57
CA THR A 131 0.76 -8.37 -12.85
C THR A 131 1.59 -7.96 -11.63
N ILE A 132 2.60 -7.11 -11.81
CA ILE A 132 3.43 -6.65 -10.69
C ILE A 132 2.59 -5.89 -9.64
N THR A 133 1.63 -5.08 -10.09
CA THR A 133 0.71 -4.37 -9.20
C THR A 133 -0.16 -5.32 -8.39
N GLN A 134 -0.70 -6.38 -9.01
CA GLN A 134 -1.47 -7.40 -8.30
C GLN A 134 -0.68 -8.06 -7.17
N TYR A 135 0.61 -8.38 -7.42
CA TYR A 135 1.48 -8.94 -6.38
C TYR A 135 1.78 -7.93 -5.26
N LEU A 136 2.05 -6.66 -5.60
CA LEU A 136 2.23 -5.59 -4.62
C LEU A 136 0.98 -5.39 -3.75
N LEU A 137 -0.20 -5.27 -4.37
CA LEU A 137 -1.47 -5.13 -3.65
C LEU A 137 -1.75 -6.34 -2.75
N LYS A 138 -1.40 -7.54 -3.21
CA LYS A 138 -1.54 -8.77 -2.41
C LYS A 138 -0.58 -8.76 -1.21
N LEU A 139 0.66 -8.31 -1.38
CA LEU A 139 1.63 -8.13 -0.30
C LEU A 139 1.08 -7.17 0.76
N GLU A 140 0.62 -5.99 0.35
CA GLU A 140 0.08 -4.96 1.25
C GLU A 140 -1.18 -5.45 2.00
N TRP A 141 -2.06 -6.17 1.32
CA TRP A 141 -3.25 -6.78 1.93
C TRP A 141 -2.88 -7.81 3.01
N GLU A 142 -1.90 -8.67 2.72
CA GLU A 142 -1.44 -9.69 3.68
C GLU A 142 -0.70 -9.05 4.86
N GLY A 143 0.02 -7.95 4.63
CA GLY A 143 0.60 -7.11 5.66
C GLY A 143 -0.46 -6.53 6.60
N ALA A 144 -1.53 -5.96 6.03
CA ALA A 144 -2.66 -5.44 6.81
C ALA A 144 -3.35 -6.52 7.64
N LYS A 145 -3.57 -7.72 7.09
CA LYS A 145 -4.13 -8.86 7.84
C LYS A 145 -3.22 -9.31 8.98
N LEU A 146 -1.91 -9.28 8.78
CA LEU A 146 -0.93 -9.68 9.79
C LEU A 146 -0.88 -8.66 10.93
N GLU A 147 -0.91 -7.37 10.62
CA GLU A 147 -1.02 -6.28 11.61
C GLU A 147 -2.36 -6.33 12.37
N SER A 148 -3.47 -6.66 11.72
CA SER A 148 -4.76 -6.84 12.40
C SER A 148 -4.75 -8.00 13.41
N ARG A 149 -4.01 -9.09 13.15
CA ARG A 149 -3.93 -10.25 14.04
C ARG A 149 -2.93 -10.08 15.19
N LYS A 150 -1.78 -9.47 14.92
CA LYS A 150 -0.64 -9.39 15.86
C LYS A 150 -0.41 -8.01 16.45
N GLY A 151 -1.06 -6.98 15.93
CA GLY A 151 -0.74 -5.59 16.21
C GLY A 151 0.55 -5.15 15.51
N LEU A 152 1.53 -4.68 16.28
CA LEU A 152 2.80 -4.21 15.73
C LEU A 152 3.65 -5.38 15.19
N VAL A 153 3.89 -5.36 13.89
CA VAL A 153 4.67 -6.39 13.19
C VAL A 153 6.14 -6.00 13.14
N SER A 154 7.01 -6.97 13.44
CA SER A 154 8.46 -6.74 13.43
C SER A 154 9.00 -6.48 12.02
N ASN A 155 10.08 -5.70 11.92
CA ASN A 155 10.75 -5.46 10.64
C ASN A 155 11.23 -6.75 9.94
N LYS A 156 11.59 -7.77 10.72
CA LYS A 156 11.98 -9.09 10.18
C LYS A 156 10.81 -9.78 9.50
N GLU A 157 9.62 -9.77 10.12
CA GLU A 157 8.42 -10.36 9.52
C GLU A 157 8.00 -9.61 8.25
N LYS A 158 8.05 -8.27 8.26
CA LYS A 158 7.78 -7.44 7.06
C LYS A 158 8.71 -7.80 5.91
N ARG A 159 10.02 -7.90 6.17
CA ARG A 159 11.03 -8.32 5.18
C ARG A 159 10.78 -9.72 4.66
N ASN A 160 10.43 -10.68 5.53
CA ASN A 160 10.13 -12.04 5.12
C ASN A 160 8.88 -12.12 4.24
N LEU A 161 7.85 -11.34 4.56
CA LEU A 161 6.63 -11.26 3.76
C LEU A 161 6.94 -10.69 2.37
N ASN A 162 7.67 -9.57 2.29
CA ASN A 162 8.10 -8.98 1.02
C ASN A 162 8.89 -10.00 0.18
N LYS A 163 9.95 -10.62 0.75
CA LYS A 163 10.75 -11.64 0.04
C LYS A 163 9.91 -12.81 -0.47
N LYS A 164 8.93 -13.27 0.31
CA LYS A 164 8.03 -14.37 -0.08
C LYS A 164 7.21 -14.00 -1.32
N TYR A 165 6.59 -12.82 -1.34
CA TYR A 165 5.78 -12.39 -2.47
C TYR A 165 6.64 -12.05 -3.68
N PHE A 166 7.82 -11.47 -3.46
CA PHE A 166 8.73 -11.11 -4.56
C PHE A 166 9.25 -12.36 -5.27
N LYS A 167 9.61 -13.39 -4.51
CA LYS A 167 9.96 -14.70 -5.08
C LYS A 167 8.81 -15.31 -5.90
N LYS A 168 7.56 -15.19 -5.42
CA LYS A 168 6.39 -15.67 -6.18
C LYS A 168 6.20 -14.93 -7.51
N TYR A 169 6.38 -13.61 -7.49
CA TYR A 169 6.34 -12.80 -8.70
C TYR A 169 7.43 -13.22 -9.70
N LEU A 170 8.68 -13.38 -9.25
CA LEU A 170 9.78 -13.84 -10.10
C LEU A 170 9.52 -15.23 -10.70
N ASN A 171 9.00 -16.17 -9.90
CA ASN A 171 8.64 -17.50 -10.40
C ASN A 171 7.56 -17.42 -11.49
N HIS A 172 6.50 -16.64 -11.25
CA HIS A 172 5.44 -16.44 -12.24
C HIS A 172 5.97 -15.82 -13.54
N LYS A 173 6.92 -14.88 -13.45
CA LYS A 173 7.55 -14.27 -14.62
C LYS A 173 8.43 -15.24 -15.41
N ASN A 174 9.07 -16.20 -14.75
CA ASN A 174 9.92 -17.20 -15.41
C ASN A 174 9.11 -18.33 -16.07
N GLU A 175 7.84 -18.50 -15.68
CA GLU A 175 6.94 -19.53 -16.21
C GLU A 175 6.04 -19.01 -17.35
N ALA A 176 5.99 -17.70 -17.58
CA ALA A 176 5.17 -17.00 -18.57
C ALA A 176 5.96 -16.58 -19.80
#